data_AF-A0A662CB65-F1
#
_entry.id   AF-A0A662CB65-F1
#
_cell.length_a   1.000
_cell.length_b   1.000
_cell.length_c   1.000
_cell.angle_alpha   90.00
_cell.angle_beta   90.00
_cell.angle_gamma   90.00
#
_symmetry.space_group_name_H-M   'P 1'
#
loop_
_entity.id
_entity.type
_entity.pdbx_description
1 polymer ?
#
loop_
_entity_poly.entity_id
_entity_poly.type
_entity_poly.pdbx_seq_one_letter_code
_entity_poly.pdbx_strand_id
1 'polypeptide(L)'
;MNYTGKTMQSFCIKSLSFLLILSVFVGCKSGQEKEGSGGRISDVEGNSYMTVQIGDQLWMAENLKTNTFSDGTPIQKVEEYEEWANLTLPAYCWYNNDSLTSDDFGALYNCYAIETEKLCPEGWHVPSDEDWIKLETALGGAGSAGGAMKEPGTAYWKTPNTQASNESGFTARPGGYRSYN
;
A
#
# COMPACT_ATOMS: atom_id res chain seq x y z
N MET A 1 -2.57 19.48 32.85
CA MET A 1 -1.30 20.23 32.95
C MET A 1 -0.83 20.54 31.54
N ASN A 2 -0.60 21.82 31.28
CA ASN A 2 -0.37 22.40 29.95
C ASN A 2 0.87 21.85 29.27
N TYR A 3 0.77 21.55 27.97
CA TYR A 3 1.85 21.77 27.01
C TYR A 3 1.28 22.31 25.70
N THR A 4 1.31 23.63 25.58
CA THR A 4 1.30 24.38 24.33
C THR A 4 2.71 24.30 23.70
N GLY A 5 2.78 24.01 22.41
CA GLY A 5 3.94 24.34 21.56
C GLY A 5 4.74 23.16 21.01
N LYS A 6 4.39 22.72 19.80
CA LYS A 6 5.33 22.51 18.68
C LYS A 6 4.55 22.40 17.37
N THR A 7 4.66 23.45 16.57
CA THR A 7 4.14 23.58 15.21
C THR A 7 5.05 22.81 14.23
N MET A 8 4.45 22.21 13.20
CA MET A 8 5.06 21.73 11.94
C MET A 8 6.13 20.62 12.03
N GLN A 9 5.80 19.43 11.52
CA GLN A 9 6.41 18.87 10.30
C GLN A 9 5.69 17.58 9.85
N SER A 10 5.55 17.45 8.52
CA SER A 10 5.04 16.31 7.74
C SER A 10 3.54 16.04 7.69
N PHE A 11 2.90 16.89 6.89
CA PHE A 11 1.58 16.73 6.28
C PHE A 11 1.67 15.68 5.14
N CYS A 12 1.52 14.39 5.43
CA CYS A 12 1.26 13.37 4.39
C CYS A 12 -0.15 12.76 4.53
N ILE A 13 -1.09 13.60 4.98
CA ILE A 13 -2.52 13.38 4.92
C ILE A 13 -3.11 14.66 4.31
N LYS A 14 -2.86 14.90 3.01
CA LYS A 14 -3.58 15.98 2.29
C LYS A 14 -4.84 15.51 1.57
N SER A 15 -5.11 14.22 1.58
CA SER A 15 -6.48 13.73 1.52
C SER A 15 -6.45 12.26 1.95
N LEU A 16 -6.76 12.02 3.22
CA LEU A 16 -7.47 10.81 3.60
C LEU A 16 -8.75 11.39 4.17
N SER A 17 -9.72 11.55 3.29
CA SER A 17 -11.06 11.92 3.71
C SER A 17 -11.50 10.90 4.76
N PHE A 18 -11.65 11.43 5.98
CA PHE A 18 -12.10 10.80 7.20
C PHE A 18 -13.27 9.82 6.94
N LEU A 19 -12.96 8.54 6.67
CA LEU A 19 -13.79 7.32 6.81
C LEU A 19 -13.31 6.21 5.85
N LEU A 20 -12.11 5.67 6.06
CA LEU A 20 -11.82 4.24 5.81
C LEU A 20 -10.51 3.88 6.52
N ILE A 21 -10.60 3.42 7.77
CA ILE A 21 -9.50 2.65 8.37
C ILE A 21 -9.57 1.27 7.73
N LEU A 22 -8.97 1.14 6.55
CA LEU A 22 -8.61 -0.16 6.00
C LEU A 22 -7.11 -0.12 5.73
N SER A 23 -6.39 -0.85 6.58
CA SER A 23 -5.01 -1.34 6.41
C SER A 23 -4.30 -0.87 5.14
N VAL A 24 -3.19 -0.15 5.30
CA VAL A 24 -2.44 0.47 4.21
C VAL A 24 -1.92 -0.62 3.26
N PHE A 25 -2.66 -0.84 2.19
CA PHE A 25 -2.21 -1.55 1.01
C PHE A 25 -1.26 -0.63 0.26
N VAL A 26 0.02 -0.95 0.26
CA VAL A 26 0.98 -0.28 -0.63
C VAL A 26 1.12 -1.11 -1.90
N GLY A 27 0.00 -1.29 -2.62
CA GLY A 27 0.04 -1.83 -3.99
C GLY A 27 0.19 -0.69 -4.98
N CYS A 28 0.98 -0.85 -6.04
CA CYS A 28 1.09 0.16 -7.09
C CYS A 28 -0.04 0.03 -8.12
N LYS A 29 -0.37 1.13 -8.79
CA LYS A 29 -1.31 1.19 -9.91
C LYS A 29 -0.57 1.65 -11.18
N SER A 30 -0.92 1.12 -12.34
CA SER A 30 -0.29 1.49 -13.63
C SER A 30 -0.67 2.90 -14.08
N GLY A 31 0.29 3.69 -14.53
CA GLY A 31 0.10 4.99 -15.17
C GLY A 31 -0.43 4.92 -16.61
N GLN A 32 -0.41 3.74 -17.25
CA GLN A 32 -0.94 3.54 -18.60
C GLN A 32 -2.34 2.92 -18.58
N GLU A 33 -3.20 3.36 -19.50
CA GLU A 33 -4.49 2.71 -19.78
C GLU A 33 -4.33 1.62 -20.84
N LYS A 34 -4.77 0.41 -20.48
CA LYS A 34 -5.07 -0.76 -21.33
C LYS A 34 -3.94 -1.30 -22.24
N GLU A 35 -3.32 -2.39 -21.79
CA GLU A 35 -3.06 -3.56 -22.63
C GLU A 35 -3.35 -4.83 -21.83
N GLY A 36 -4.14 -5.76 -22.39
CA GLY A 36 -4.20 -7.19 -22.07
C GLY A 36 -4.43 -7.63 -20.62
N SER A 37 -5.50 -8.38 -20.37
CA SER A 37 -5.80 -8.99 -19.07
C SER A 37 -4.68 -9.90 -18.55
N GLY A 38 -4.16 -9.61 -17.36
CA GLY A 38 -3.36 -10.52 -16.53
C GLY A 38 -1.90 -10.64 -16.94
N GLY A 39 -1.02 -9.97 -16.20
CA GLY A 39 0.42 -10.06 -16.37
C GLY A 39 1.15 -10.09 -15.02
N ARG A 40 2.48 -10.01 -15.11
CA ARG A 40 3.32 -9.73 -13.95
C ARG A 40 4.12 -8.47 -14.23
N ILE A 41 4.25 -7.61 -13.23
CA ILE A 41 5.19 -6.49 -13.24
C ILE A 41 6.32 -6.81 -12.25
N SER A 42 7.54 -6.40 -12.53
CA SER A 42 8.65 -6.59 -11.59
C SER A 42 9.22 -5.25 -11.15
N ASP A 43 9.65 -5.15 -9.90
CA ASP A 43 10.41 -4.00 -9.41
C ASP A 43 11.91 -4.12 -9.77
N VAL A 44 12.68 -3.13 -9.33
CA VAL A 44 14.12 -3.02 -9.59
C VAL A 44 14.94 -4.20 -9.01
N GLU A 45 14.40 -4.88 -8.00
CA GLU A 45 15.04 -6.04 -7.36
C GLU A 45 14.64 -7.36 -8.03
N GLY A 46 13.71 -7.33 -8.98
CA GLY A 46 13.16 -8.51 -9.63
C GLY A 46 12.05 -9.19 -8.83
N ASN A 47 11.51 -8.57 -7.78
CA ASN A 47 10.28 -9.07 -7.16
C ASN A 47 9.16 -8.92 -8.19
N SER A 48 8.43 -10.01 -8.44
CA SER A 48 7.41 -10.06 -9.47
C SER A 48 6.03 -10.09 -8.84
N TYR A 49 5.13 -9.22 -9.29
CA TYR A 49 3.79 -9.02 -8.74
C TYR A 49 2.74 -9.29 -9.81
N MET A 50 1.72 -10.08 -9.48
CA MET A 50 0.53 -10.27 -10.31
C MET A 50 -0.20 -8.94 -10.49
N THR A 51 -0.75 -8.74 -11.68
CA THR A 51 -1.58 -7.58 -11.99
C THR A 51 -3.02 -7.99 -12.29
N VAL A 52 -3.96 -7.13 -11.91
CA VAL A 52 -5.39 -7.32 -12.13
C VAL A 52 -6.00 -6.05 -12.70
N GLN A 53 -6.89 -6.20 -13.67
CA GLN A 53 -7.64 -5.09 -14.23
C GLN A 53 -8.96 -4.94 -13.48
N ILE A 54 -9.23 -3.72 -12.98
CA ILE A 54 -10.48 -3.36 -12.31
C ILE A 54 -10.99 -2.08 -12.95
N GLY A 55 -12.13 -2.18 -13.64
CA GLY A 55 -12.60 -1.12 -14.53
C GLY A 55 -11.55 -0.80 -15.61
N ASP A 56 -11.18 0.48 -15.69
CA ASP A 56 -10.17 0.96 -16.65
C ASP A 56 -8.75 1.05 -16.04
N GLN A 57 -8.57 0.64 -14.78
CA GLN A 57 -7.28 0.69 -14.09
C GLN A 57 -6.65 -0.70 -13.97
N LEU A 58 -5.32 -0.74 -14.00
CA LEU A 58 -4.51 -1.94 -13.75
C LEU A 58 -3.79 -1.80 -12.40
N TRP A 59 -3.98 -2.77 -11.52
CA TRP A 59 -3.52 -2.78 -10.13
C TRP A 59 -2.59 -3.96 -9.85
N MET A 60 -1.65 -3.80 -8.92
CA MET A 60 -0.98 -4.96 -8.31
C MET A 60 -1.99 -5.73 -7.45
N ALA A 61 -1.99 -7.05 -7.55
CA ALA A 61 -2.79 -7.94 -6.71
C ALA A 61 -2.04 -8.43 -5.46
N GLU A 62 -0.84 -7.90 -5.23
CA GLU A 62 0.09 -8.25 -4.15
C GLU A 62 0.67 -6.97 -3.56
N ASN A 63 1.01 -6.99 -2.26
CA ASN A 63 1.62 -5.83 -1.61
C ASN A 63 3.05 -5.63 -2.11
N LEU A 64 3.45 -4.37 -2.34
CA LEU A 64 4.82 -4.04 -2.70
C LEU A 64 5.79 -4.44 -1.57
N LYS A 65 6.92 -5.05 -1.95
CA LYS A 65 7.94 -5.52 -1.01
C LYS A 65 9.36 -5.09 -1.37
N THR A 66 9.49 -4.03 -2.18
CA THR A 66 10.80 -3.49 -2.54
C THR A 66 11.49 -2.84 -1.33
N ASN A 67 12.79 -3.03 -1.19
CA ASN A 67 13.64 -2.25 -0.29
C ASN A 67 14.55 -1.27 -1.05
N THR A 68 14.37 -1.18 -2.38
CA THR A 68 15.16 -0.34 -3.27
C THR A 68 14.24 0.50 -4.15
N PHE A 69 14.52 1.80 -4.27
CA PHE A 69 13.80 2.69 -5.19
C PHE A 69 14.06 2.30 -6.64
N SER A 70 13.15 2.67 -7.55
CA SER A 70 13.25 2.38 -8.99
C SER A 70 14.50 2.93 -9.67
N ASP A 71 15.20 3.89 -9.05
CA ASP A 71 16.50 4.40 -9.51
C ASP A 71 17.71 3.63 -8.96
N GLY A 72 17.48 2.54 -8.22
CA GLY A 72 18.52 1.71 -7.60
C GLY A 72 18.99 2.19 -6.23
N THR A 73 18.43 3.29 -5.70
CA THR A 73 18.81 3.80 -4.37
C THR A 73 18.21 2.92 -3.27
N PRO A 74 19.00 2.35 -2.34
CA PRO A 74 18.47 1.60 -1.20
C PRO A 74 17.61 2.48 -0.29
N ILE A 75 16.51 1.92 0.23
CA ILE A 75 15.65 2.56 1.22
C ILE A 75 16.17 2.22 2.63
N GLN A 76 16.18 3.18 3.55
CA GLN A 76 16.64 2.91 4.92
C GLN A 76 15.68 1.94 5.63
N LYS A 77 16.19 0.82 6.14
CA LYS A 77 15.39 -0.07 7.01
C LYS A 77 15.39 0.47 8.44
N VAL A 78 14.20 0.75 9.00
CA VAL A 78 14.07 1.28 10.37
C VAL A 78 13.06 0.46 11.17
N GLU A 79 13.57 -0.34 12.10
CA GLU A 79 12.77 -1.25 12.92
C GLU A 79 12.47 -0.69 14.32
N GLU A 80 13.27 0.27 14.78
CA GLU A 80 13.08 0.91 16.07
C GLU A 80 11.97 1.95 16.03
N TYR A 81 11.14 1.93 17.06
CA TYR A 81 9.94 2.77 17.12
C TYR A 81 10.29 4.25 17.19
N GLU A 82 11.19 4.63 18.10
CA GLU A 82 11.58 6.02 18.32
C GLU A 82 12.34 6.60 17.12
N GLU A 83 13.16 5.78 16.45
CA GLU A 83 13.83 6.19 15.23
C GLU A 83 12.80 6.46 14.12
N TRP A 84 11.88 5.52 13.87
CA TRP A 84 10.82 5.68 12.88
C TRP A 84 10.00 6.94 13.11
N ALA A 85 9.62 7.19 14.37
CA ALA A 85 8.75 8.30 14.74
C ALA A 85 9.39 9.68 14.50
N ASN A 86 10.72 9.77 14.58
CA ASN A 86 11.46 11.01 14.42
C ASN A 86 12.16 11.14 13.06
N LEU A 87 12.14 10.09 12.23
CA LEU A 87 12.85 10.06 10.97
C LEU A 87 12.19 10.96 9.93
N THR A 88 13.00 11.83 9.32
CA THR A 88 12.59 12.73 8.22
C THR A 88 13.14 12.29 6.85
N LEU A 89 13.65 11.07 6.78
CA LEU A 89 14.23 10.44 5.60
C LEU A 89 13.36 9.27 5.14
N PRO A 90 13.43 8.89 3.86
CA PRO A 90 12.72 7.72 3.36
C PRO A 90 13.13 6.43 4.08
N ALA A 91 12.13 5.69 4.57
CA ALA A 91 12.36 4.42 5.25
C ALA A 91 11.27 3.40 4.97
N TYR A 92 11.65 2.15 5.21
CA TYR A 92 10.74 1.01 5.23
C TYR A 92 11.00 0.11 6.45
N CYS A 93 10.02 -0.73 6.77
CA CYS A 93 10.21 -1.87 7.65
C CYS A 93 9.32 -3.04 7.21
N TRP A 94 9.67 -4.25 7.63
CA TRP A 94 8.80 -5.40 7.45
C TRP A 94 7.65 -5.38 8.45
N TYR A 95 6.55 -6.06 8.12
CA TYR A 95 5.48 -6.26 9.07
C TYR A 95 6.02 -6.97 10.32
N ASN A 96 5.68 -6.46 11.52
CA ASN A 96 6.24 -6.90 12.80
C ASN A 96 7.79 -6.91 12.89
N ASN A 97 8.49 -6.15 12.05
CA ASN A 97 9.95 -6.20 11.90
C ASN A 97 10.48 -7.62 11.55
N ASP A 98 9.66 -8.45 10.89
CA ASP A 98 10.03 -9.81 10.50
C ASP A 98 10.05 -9.96 8.97
N SER A 99 11.24 -10.12 8.40
CA SER A 99 11.42 -10.29 6.95
C SER A 99 10.74 -11.53 6.38
N LEU A 100 10.47 -12.56 7.20
CA LEU A 100 9.77 -13.77 6.76
C LEU A 100 8.32 -13.49 6.37
N THR A 101 7.78 -12.34 6.77
CA THR A 101 6.41 -11.93 6.47
C THR A 101 6.27 -11.13 5.17
N SER A 102 7.38 -10.85 4.49
CA SER A 102 7.42 -10.00 3.29
C SER A 102 6.56 -10.53 2.14
N ASP A 103 6.50 -11.85 1.94
CA ASP A 103 5.68 -12.47 0.90
C ASP A 103 4.18 -12.39 1.20
N ASP A 104 3.80 -12.28 2.47
CA ASP A 104 2.40 -12.25 2.89
C ASP A 104 1.86 -10.82 3.02
N PHE A 105 2.65 -9.89 3.58
CA PHE A 105 2.18 -8.55 3.93
C PHE A 105 2.92 -7.41 3.22
N GLY A 106 4.00 -7.70 2.49
CA GLY A 106 4.84 -6.69 1.87
C GLY A 106 5.61 -5.85 2.90
N ALA A 107 6.05 -4.68 2.46
CA ALA A 107 6.76 -3.71 3.30
C ALA A 107 5.86 -2.53 3.71
N LEU A 108 6.16 -1.96 4.87
CA LEU A 108 5.58 -0.71 5.34
C LEU A 108 6.55 0.42 5.01
N TYR A 109 6.06 1.45 4.31
CA TYR A 109 6.84 2.62 3.92
C TYR A 109 6.35 3.86 4.66
N ASN A 110 7.28 4.75 5.01
CA ASN A 110 6.90 6.05 5.56
C ASN A 110 6.50 7.04 4.46
N CYS A 111 5.95 8.19 4.88
CA CYS A 111 5.55 9.24 3.95
C CYS A 111 6.70 9.75 3.08
N TYR A 112 7.89 9.89 3.65
CA TYR A 112 9.07 10.35 2.93
C TYR A 112 9.45 9.42 1.78
N ALA A 113 9.26 8.10 1.93
CA ALA A 113 9.45 7.13 0.86
C ALA A 113 8.36 7.23 -0.22
N ILE A 114 7.10 7.42 0.18
CA ILE A 114 5.97 7.60 -0.74
C ILE A 114 6.16 8.87 -1.60
N GLU A 115 6.53 9.99 -0.97
CA GLU A 115 6.76 11.28 -1.62
C GLU A 115 7.91 11.30 -2.62
N THR A 116 8.78 10.28 -2.63
CA THR A 116 9.82 10.16 -3.66
C THR A 116 9.26 9.85 -5.05
N GLU A 117 8.05 9.28 -5.13
CA GLU A 117 7.45 8.71 -6.35
C GLU A 117 8.30 7.60 -7.00
N LYS A 118 9.26 7.02 -6.26
CA LYS A 118 10.21 6.01 -6.77
C LYS A 118 9.99 4.60 -6.21
N LEU A 119 8.91 4.37 -5.45
CA LEU A 119 8.63 3.04 -4.90
C LEU A 119 8.21 2.03 -5.98
N CYS A 120 7.44 2.49 -6.94
CA CYS A 120 6.81 1.61 -7.92
C CYS A 120 7.71 1.35 -9.14
N PRO A 121 7.51 0.21 -9.84
CA PRO A 121 8.13 -0.05 -11.14
C PRO A 121 7.89 1.09 -12.14
N GLU A 122 8.75 1.18 -13.17
CA GLU A 122 8.57 2.18 -14.23
C GLU A 122 7.17 2.08 -14.87
N GLY A 123 6.50 3.23 -15.03
CA GLY A 123 5.13 3.29 -15.52
C GLY A 123 4.06 2.94 -14.50
N TRP A 124 4.42 2.70 -13.23
CA TRP A 124 3.50 2.48 -12.11
C TRP A 124 3.71 3.54 -11.02
N HIS A 125 2.69 3.80 -10.22
CA HIS A 125 2.72 4.80 -9.15
C HIS A 125 1.97 4.33 -7.89
N VAL A 126 2.25 4.98 -6.76
CA VAL A 126 1.49 4.78 -5.53
C VAL A 126 0.09 5.39 -5.73
N PRO A 127 -1.01 4.65 -5.48
CA PRO A 127 -2.35 5.11 -5.79
C PRO A 127 -2.71 6.44 -5.11
N SER A 128 -3.29 7.35 -5.89
CA SER A 128 -3.90 8.57 -5.38
C SER A 128 -5.34 8.33 -4.89
N ASP A 129 -5.95 9.30 -4.20
CA ASP A 129 -7.38 9.19 -3.86
C ASP A 129 -8.27 9.11 -5.09
N GLU A 130 -7.90 9.79 -6.18
CA GLU A 130 -8.65 9.69 -7.43
C GLU A 130 -8.57 8.27 -8.01
N ASP A 131 -7.43 7.60 -7.86
CA ASP A 131 -7.30 6.20 -8.26
C ASP A 131 -8.21 5.30 -7.42
N TRP A 132 -8.25 5.51 -6.10
CA TRP A 132 -9.14 4.76 -5.20
C TRP A 132 -10.62 5.01 -5.50
N ILE A 133 -11.02 6.25 -5.74
CA ILE A 133 -12.40 6.61 -6.10
C ILE A 133 -12.84 5.89 -7.38
N LYS A 134 -11.96 5.82 -8.40
CA LYS A 134 -12.23 5.08 -9.65
C LYS A 134 -12.38 3.58 -9.41
N LEU A 135 -11.49 2.99 -8.62
CA LEU A 135 -11.58 1.58 -8.24
C LEU A 135 -12.89 1.29 -7.49
N GLU A 136 -13.22 2.11 -6.49
CA GLU A 136 -14.44 1.93 -5.70
C GLU A 136 -15.67 2.04 -6.58
N THR A 137 -15.71 3.03 -7.47
CA THR A 137 -16.79 3.20 -8.44
C THR A 137 -16.94 1.97 -9.34
N ALA A 138 -15.84 1.43 -9.85
CA ALA A 138 -15.84 0.22 -10.67
C ALA A 138 -16.35 -1.03 -9.90
N LEU A 139 -16.22 -1.04 -8.57
CA LEU A 139 -16.66 -2.14 -7.69
C LEU A 139 -18.03 -1.89 -7.03
N GLY A 140 -18.81 -0.93 -7.54
CA GLY A 140 -20.17 -0.67 -7.04
C GLY A 140 -20.23 0.25 -5.82
N GLY A 141 -19.19 1.07 -5.61
CA GLY A 141 -19.08 2.10 -4.57
C GLY A 141 -18.40 1.62 -3.29
N ALA A 142 -18.02 2.57 -2.42
CA ALA A 142 -17.25 2.33 -1.19
C ALA A 142 -17.86 1.27 -0.25
N GLY A 143 -19.19 1.15 -0.20
CA GLY A 143 -19.88 0.15 0.62
C GLY A 143 -19.70 -1.31 0.15
N SER A 144 -19.37 -1.51 -1.13
CA SER A 144 -19.21 -2.83 -1.76
C SER A 144 -17.74 -3.16 -2.03
N ALA A 145 -16.95 -2.14 -2.38
CA ALA A 145 -15.57 -2.29 -2.84
C ALA A 145 -14.68 -3.03 -1.83
N GLY A 146 -14.82 -2.75 -0.53
CA GLY A 146 -14.02 -3.40 0.51
C GLY A 146 -14.16 -4.92 0.51
N GLY A 147 -15.39 -5.46 0.38
CA GLY A 147 -15.62 -6.91 0.31
C GLY A 147 -15.11 -7.52 -0.99
N ALA A 148 -15.34 -6.81 -2.11
CA ALA A 148 -14.93 -7.24 -3.45
C ALA A 148 -13.42 -7.33 -3.63
N MET A 149 -12.62 -6.52 -2.91
CA MET A 149 -11.16 -6.55 -2.96
C MET A 149 -10.51 -7.55 -2.01
N LYS A 150 -11.12 -7.76 -0.84
CA LYS A 150 -10.47 -8.40 0.30
C LYS A 150 -10.31 -9.91 0.10
N GLU A 151 -9.14 -10.45 0.43
CA GLU A 151 -8.89 -11.89 0.37
C GLU A 151 -9.87 -12.65 1.30
N PRO A 152 -10.57 -13.69 0.80
CA PRO A 152 -11.51 -14.46 1.59
C PRO A 152 -10.79 -15.36 2.61
N GLY A 153 -11.55 -15.84 3.59
CA GLY A 153 -11.03 -16.72 4.64
C GLY A 153 -10.34 -15.96 5.76
N THR A 154 -9.68 -16.71 6.66
CA THR A 154 -9.14 -16.20 7.92
C THR A 154 -7.69 -16.59 8.15
N ALA A 155 -6.98 -16.97 7.09
CA ALA A 155 -5.55 -17.28 7.15
C ALA A 155 -4.76 -16.02 7.56
N TYR A 156 -5.07 -14.90 6.91
CA TYR A 156 -4.42 -13.60 7.15
C TYR A 156 -5.32 -12.61 7.89
N TRP A 157 -6.63 -12.68 7.68
CA TRP A 157 -7.61 -11.77 8.29
C TRP A 157 -8.17 -12.33 9.60
N LYS A 158 -8.36 -11.45 10.59
CA LYS A 158 -9.04 -11.81 11.85
C LYS A 158 -10.50 -12.20 11.62
N THR A 159 -10.97 -13.19 12.36
CA THR A 159 -12.40 -13.57 12.39
C THR A 159 -13.23 -12.51 13.14
N PRO A 160 -14.43 -12.16 12.65
CA PRO A 160 -15.03 -12.63 11.40
C PRO A 160 -14.59 -11.81 10.18
N ASN A 161 -14.20 -12.49 9.09
CA ASN A 161 -13.91 -11.86 7.79
C ASN A 161 -15.15 -11.94 6.86
N THR A 162 -16.28 -11.41 7.32
CA THR A 162 -17.53 -11.47 6.56
C THR A 162 -17.47 -10.59 5.31
N GLN A 163 -18.19 -11.01 4.26
CA GLN A 163 -18.32 -10.29 2.98
C GLN A 163 -17.03 -10.15 2.15
N ALA A 164 -15.91 -10.69 2.59
CA ALA A 164 -14.71 -10.81 1.75
C ALA A 164 -14.96 -11.85 0.65
N SER A 165 -15.03 -11.39 -0.61
CA SER A 165 -15.29 -12.25 -1.77
C SER A 165 -14.09 -12.32 -2.72
N ASN A 166 -13.24 -11.27 -2.74
CA ASN A 166 -12.17 -11.10 -3.73
C ASN A 166 -12.64 -11.25 -5.19
N GLU A 167 -13.90 -10.93 -5.49
CA GLU A 167 -14.44 -11.01 -6.85
C GLU A 167 -13.72 -10.09 -7.84
N SER A 168 -13.04 -9.04 -7.35
CA SER A 168 -12.23 -8.15 -8.20
C SER A 168 -10.86 -8.73 -8.56
N GLY A 169 -10.38 -9.76 -7.87
CA GLY A 169 -9.03 -10.29 -7.99
C GLY A 169 -7.93 -9.43 -7.36
N PHE A 170 -8.27 -8.33 -6.70
CA PHE A 170 -7.31 -7.44 -6.00
C PHE A 170 -6.51 -8.16 -4.91
N THR A 171 -7.12 -9.16 -4.26
CA THR A 171 -6.50 -10.05 -3.27
C THR A 171 -5.90 -9.29 -2.09
N ALA A 172 -6.70 -8.39 -1.51
CA ALA A 172 -6.23 -7.55 -0.41
C ALA A 172 -5.91 -8.40 0.86
N ARG A 173 -4.62 -8.49 1.21
CA ARG A 173 -4.02 -8.93 2.49
C ARG A 173 -3.63 -7.82 3.48
N PRO A 174 -3.88 -7.98 4.80
CA PRO A 174 -3.67 -6.89 5.77
C PRO A 174 -2.19 -6.47 5.87
N GLY A 175 -1.80 -5.38 5.21
CA GLY A 175 -0.43 -4.83 5.29
C GLY A 175 -0.12 -4.19 6.64
N GLY A 176 -1.14 -3.82 7.40
CA GLY A 176 -1.00 -3.12 8.68
C GLY A 176 -0.73 -1.63 8.52
N TYR A 177 -0.19 -1.01 9.55
CA TYR A 177 0.33 0.36 9.53
C TYR A 177 1.36 0.51 10.66
N ARG A 178 2.27 1.46 10.51
CA ARG A 178 3.20 1.86 11.57
C ARG A 178 2.88 3.27 12.00
N SER A 179 2.46 3.44 13.26
CA SER A 179 1.99 4.74 13.78
C SER A 179 3.12 5.63 14.30
N TYR A 180 2.96 6.94 14.10
CA TYR A 180 3.57 7.97 14.92
C TYR A 180 2.73 8.14 16.19
N ASN A 181 3.34 8.30 17.37
CA ASN A 181 2.60 8.59 18.62
C ASN A 181 2.07 10.02 18.63
#